data_AF-A0A3D2A168-F1
#
_entry.id   AF-A0A3D2A168-F1
#
_cell.length_a   1.000
_cell.length_b   1.000
_cell.length_c   1.000
_cell.angle_alpha   90.00
_cell.angle_beta   90.00
_cell.angle_gamma   90.00
#
_symmetry.space_group_name_H-M   'P 1'
#
loop_
_entity.id
_entity.type
_entity.pdbx_description
1 polymer ?
#
loop_
_entity_poly.entity_id
_entity_poly.type
_entity_poly.pdbx_seq_one_letter_code
_entity_poly.pdbx_strand_id
1 'polypeptide(L)'
;MDVELLGNDWFFWLVILLLGLAIGFVVGRNNNTDMKVQHQLTEQLAAAQTELAEYKEKVALHFADTAAAVNAMTDSYRKVHDELSKGAQVLCDDPDTVESLLALDNHSQQRVVAEQEPQVMVRPPMDYAPKSESADHGTLDERYGLREDQETVDRPQYDIPVKPGGLS
;
A
#
# COMPACT_ATOMS: atom_id res chain seq x y z
N MET A 1 -40.44 22.42 -54.81
CA MET A 1 -40.60 22.68 -53.37
C MET A 1 -39.86 23.97 -53.13
N ASP A 2 -40.62 25.04 -53.26
CA ASP A 2 -40.12 26.35 -53.65
C ASP A 2 -39.38 27.02 -52.50
N VAL A 3 -38.21 27.57 -52.83
CA VAL A 3 -37.32 28.31 -51.93
C VAL A 3 -37.85 29.73 -51.66
N GLU A 4 -39.16 29.94 -51.66
CA GLU A 4 -39.80 31.22 -51.30
C GLU A 4 -39.68 31.56 -49.80
N LEU A 5 -39.13 30.64 -49.00
CA LEU A 5 -38.76 30.90 -47.61
C LEU A 5 -37.50 31.79 -47.48
N LEU A 6 -36.75 32.05 -48.56
CA LEU A 6 -35.51 32.84 -48.52
C LEU A 6 -35.67 34.35 -48.36
N GLY A 7 -36.90 34.89 -48.45
CA GLY A 7 -37.17 36.33 -48.33
C GLY A 7 -37.48 36.84 -46.92
N ASN A 8 -37.61 35.95 -45.92
CA ASN A 8 -38.04 36.30 -44.57
C ASN A 8 -36.98 35.90 -43.53
N ASP A 9 -36.03 36.81 -43.25
CA ASP A 9 -34.97 36.62 -42.26
C ASP A 9 -35.48 36.15 -40.89
N TRP A 10 -36.63 36.69 -40.44
CA TRP A 10 -37.22 36.32 -39.15
C TRP A 10 -37.71 34.86 -39.08
N PHE A 11 -38.11 34.27 -40.21
CA PHE A 11 -38.56 32.88 -40.28
C PHE A 11 -37.39 31.91 -40.15
N PHE A 12 -36.23 32.24 -40.74
CA PHE A 12 -35.01 31.43 -40.59
C PHE A 12 -34.59 31.32 -39.13
N TRP A 13 -34.58 32.45 -38.40
CA TRP A 13 -34.28 32.44 -36.97
C TRP A 13 -35.26 31.59 -36.17
N LEU A 14 -36.54 31.61 -36.53
CA LEU A 14 -37.57 30.80 -35.89
C LEU A 14 -37.37 29.29 -36.13
N VAL A 15 -37.02 28.89 -37.37
CA VAL A 15 -36.75 27.48 -37.69
C VAL A 15 -35.50 26.97 -36.98
N ILE A 16 -34.42 27.76 -36.94
CA ILE A 16 -33.19 27.41 -36.21
C ILE A 16 -33.48 27.25 -34.71
N LEU A 17 -34.27 28.16 -34.12
CA LEU A 17 -34.66 28.09 -32.71
C LEU A 17 -35.50 26.84 -32.43
N LEU A 18 -36.45 26.50 -33.29
CA LEU A 18 -37.29 25.32 -33.14
C LEU A 18 -36.46 24.03 -33.29
N LEU A 19 -35.52 24.00 -34.24
CA LEU A 19 -34.61 22.88 -34.44
C LEU A 19 -33.66 22.72 -33.25
N GLY A 20 -33.09 23.82 -32.74
CA GLY A 20 -32.25 23.83 -31.56
C GLY A 20 -33.00 23.41 -30.30
N LEU A 21 -34.25 23.84 -30.13
CA LEU A 21 -35.12 23.41 -29.03
C LEU A 21 -35.44 21.92 -29.13
N ALA A 22 -35.75 21.42 -30.32
CA ALA A 22 -36.05 20.00 -30.53
C ALA A 22 -34.84 19.12 -30.21
N ILE A 23 -33.66 19.47 -30.73
CA ILE A 23 -32.41 18.75 -30.44
C ILE A 23 -32.06 18.88 -28.95
N GLY A 24 -32.12 20.08 -28.39
CA GLY A 24 -31.84 20.34 -26.98
C GLY A 24 -32.79 19.60 -26.03
N PHE A 25 -34.07 19.48 -26.37
CA PHE A 25 -35.06 18.73 -25.59
C PHE A 25 -34.81 17.22 -25.65
N VAL A 26 -34.46 16.69 -26.82
CA VAL A 26 -34.13 15.26 -26.98
C VAL A 26 -32.87 14.90 -26.20
N VAL A 27 -31.81 15.72 -26.29
CA VAL A 27 -30.57 15.51 -25.53
C VAL A 27 -30.82 15.69 -24.02
N GLY A 28 -31.51 16.75 -23.61
CA GLY A 28 -31.81 17.03 -22.21
C GLY A 28 -32.68 15.96 -21.55
N ARG A 29 -33.61 15.35 -22.29
CA ARG A 29 -34.45 14.25 -21.78
C ARG A 29 -33.66 12.96 -21.56
N ASN A 30 -32.54 12.79 -22.23
CA ASN A 30 -31.67 11.62 -22.06
C ASN A 30 -30.81 11.70 -20.79
N ASN A 31 -30.79 12.83 -20.08
CA ASN A 31 -30.00 13.02 -18.86
C ASN A 31 -30.55 12.30 -17.61
N ASN A 32 -31.71 11.64 -17.71
CA ASN A 32 -32.28 10.83 -16.62
C ASN A 32 -31.44 9.58 -16.27
N THR A 33 -30.43 9.25 -17.08
CA THR A 33 -29.47 8.17 -16.80
C THR A 33 -28.46 8.54 -15.72
N ASP A 34 -28.19 9.83 -15.48
CA ASP A 34 -27.20 10.27 -14.48
C ASP A 34 -27.60 9.88 -13.06
N MET A 35 -28.89 9.91 -12.72
CA MET A 35 -29.36 9.49 -11.40
C MET A 35 -29.05 8.02 -11.12
N LYS A 36 -29.17 7.14 -12.14
CA LYS A 36 -28.83 5.71 -12.00
C LYS A 36 -27.33 5.50 -11.85
N VAL A 37 -26.53 6.23 -12.63
CA VAL A 37 -25.06 6.17 -12.55
C VAL A 37 -24.58 6.68 -11.19
N GLN A 38 -25.14 7.78 -10.68
CA GLN A 38 -24.83 8.29 -9.36
C GLN A 38 -25.18 7.29 -8.25
N HIS A 39 -26.36 6.66 -8.32
CA HIS A 39 -26.71 5.61 -7.36
C HIS A 39 -25.75 4.43 -7.39
N GLN A 40 -25.38 3.94 -8.58
CA GLN A 40 -24.40 2.86 -8.72
C GLN A 40 -23.02 3.25 -8.16
N LEU A 41 -22.58 4.48 -8.39
CA LEU A 41 -21.32 4.99 -7.84
C LEU A 41 -21.37 5.06 -6.31
N THR A 42 -22.47 5.53 -5.73
CA THR A 42 -22.63 5.56 -4.26
C THR A 42 -22.66 4.16 -3.66
N GLU A 43 -23.28 3.21 -4.34
CA GLU A 43 -23.37 1.82 -3.90
C GLU A 43 -22.01 1.12 -3.97
N GLN A 44 -21.24 1.35 -5.04
CA GLN A 44 -19.86 0.84 -5.16
C GLN A 44 -18.95 1.41 -4.06
N LEU A 45 -19.10 2.69 -3.75
CA LEU A 45 -18.32 3.34 -2.69
C LEU A 45 -18.68 2.75 -1.31
N ALA A 46 -19.97 2.54 -1.04
CA ALA A 46 -20.44 1.90 0.19
C ALA A 46 -19.96 0.44 0.30
N ALA A 47 -20.01 -0.32 -0.78
CA ALA A 47 -19.53 -1.70 -0.84
C ALA A 47 -18.02 -1.77 -0.55
N ALA A 48 -17.21 -0.93 -1.20
CA ALA A 48 -15.77 -0.89 -0.98
C ALA A 48 -15.40 -0.49 0.47
N GLN A 49 -16.12 0.46 1.07
CA GLN A 49 -15.90 0.80 2.48
C GLN A 49 -16.23 -0.36 3.42
N THR A 50 -17.29 -1.10 3.11
CA THR A 50 -17.72 -2.27 3.90
C THR A 50 -16.67 -3.38 3.83
N GLU A 51 -16.16 -3.68 2.63
CA GLU A 51 -15.10 -4.67 2.42
C GLU A 51 -13.81 -4.29 3.17
N LEU A 52 -13.43 -3.01 3.15
CA LEU A 52 -12.27 -2.53 3.91
C LEU A 52 -12.47 -2.66 5.43
N ALA A 53 -13.69 -2.43 5.93
CA ALA A 53 -14.00 -2.60 7.34
C ALA A 53 -13.89 -4.08 7.75
N GLU A 54 -14.47 -4.98 6.96
CA GLU A 54 -14.40 -6.42 7.19
C GLU A 54 -12.96 -6.95 7.15
N TYR A 55 -12.16 -6.48 6.18
CA TYR A 55 -10.74 -6.84 6.11
C TYR A 55 -9.97 -6.38 7.36
N LYS A 56 -10.19 -5.13 7.81
CA LYS A 56 -9.55 -4.61 9.03
C LYS A 56 -9.93 -5.42 10.26
N GLU A 57 -11.20 -5.80 10.39
CA GLU A 57 -11.68 -6.64 11.49
C GLU A 57 -11.00 -8.02 11.46
N LYS A 58 -10.96 -8.67 10.29
CA LYS A 58 -10.30 -9.97 10.11
C LYS A 58 -8.82 -9.94 10.48
N VAL A 59 -8.11 -8.89 10.09
CA VAL A 59 -6.69 -8.70 10.44
C VAL A 59 -6.53 -8.49 11.95
N ALA A 60 -7.38 -7.66 12.57
CA ALA A 60 -7.36 -7.44 14.01
C ALA A 60 -7.59 -8.74 14.79
N LEU A 61 -8.54 -9.56 14.37
CA LEU A 61 -8.78 -10.89 14.96
C LEU A 61 -7.56 -11.81 14.79
N HIS A 62 -6.93 -11.84 13.62
CA HIS A 62 -5.75 -12.68 13.39
C HIS A 62 -4.56 -12.28 14.26
N PHE A 63 -4.34 -10.97 14.47
CA PHE A 63 -3.32 -10.49 15.40
C PHE A 63 -3.67 -10.80 16.86
N ALA A 64 -4.95 -10.75 17.25
CA ALA A 64 -5.37 -11.16 18.58
C ALA A 64 -5.11 -12.66 18.84
N ASP A 65 -5.49 -13.52 17.88
CA ASP A 65 -5.23 -14.96 17.94
C ASP A 65 -3.72 -15.27 17.98
N THR A 66 -2.94 -14.56 17.16
CA THR A 66 -1.49 -14.72 17.11
C THR A 66 -0.84 -14.27 18.41
N ALA A 67 -1.27 -13.15 19.00
CA ALA A 67 -0.77 -12.69 20.29
C ALA A 67 -1.07 -13.71 21.40
N ALA A 68 -2.25 -14.33 21.39
CA ALA A 68 -2.61 -15.40 22.31
C ALA A 68 -1.71 -16.64 22.13
N ALA A 69 -1.46 -17.06 20.87
CA ALA A 69 -0.57 -18.17 20.57
C ALA A 69 0.89 -17.91 20.99
N VAL A 70 1.40 -16.70 20.75
CA VAL A 70 2.74 -16.29 21.19
C VAL A 70 2.84 -16.30 22.72
N ASN A 71 1.83 -15.81 23.43
CA ASN A 71 1.82 -15.86 24.88
C ASN A 71 1.84 -17.30 25.41
N ALA A 72 1.03 -18.19 24.84
CA ALA A 72 1.03 -19.60 25.19
C ALA A 72 2.41 -20.28 24.95
N MET A 73 3.11 -19.88 23.89
CA MET A 73 4.48 -20.31 23.63
C MET A 73 5.44 -19.78 24.71
N THR A 74 5.36 -18.50 25.07
CA THR A 74 6.19 -17.92 26.15
C THR A 74 5.97 -18.63 27.49
N ASP A 75 4.72 -18.94 27.83
CA ASP A 75 4.40 -19.68 29.06
C ASP A 75 4.98 -21.10 29.04
N SER A 76 4.91 -21.77 27.89
CA SER A 76 5.54 -23.08 27.69
C SER A 76 7.06 -23.01 27.82
N TYR A 77 7.69 -21.97 27.28
CA TYR A 77 9.14 -21.72 27.41
C TYR A 77 9.55 -21.51 28.87
N ARG A 78 8.83 -20.66 29.61
CA ARG A 78 9.07 -20.44 31.04
C ARG A 78 8.97 -21.74 31.83
N LYS A 79 7.95 -22.55 31.59
CA LYS A 79 7.77 -23.84 32.26
C LYS A 79 8.93 -24.80 32.01
N VAL A 80 9.45 -24.87 30.77
CA VAL A 80 10.63 -25.69 30.46
C VAL A 80 11.86 -25.17 31.19
N HIS A 81 12.05 -23.85 31.22
CA HIS A 81 13.16 -23.23 31.95
C HIS A 81 13.08 -23.49 33.46
N ASP A 82 11.90 -23.41 34.06
CA ASP A 82 11.67 -23.71 35.48
C ASP A 82 12.02 -25.16 35.81
N GLU A 83 11.63 -26.11 34.96
CA GLU A 83 11.94 -27.53 35.14
C GLU A 83 13.44 -27.80 34.97
N LEU A 84 14.12 -27.10 34.04
CA LEU A 84 15.57 -27.18 33.89
C LEU A 84 16.30 -26.60 35.10
N SER A 85 15.86 -25.46 35.64
CA SER A 85 16.45 -24.87 36.84
C SER A 85 16.27 -25.79 38.06
N LYS A 86 15.07 -26.34 38.24
CA LYS A 86 14.79 -27.31 39.31
C LYS A 86 15.58 -28.61 39.14
N GLY A 87 15.65 -29.13 37.92
CA GLY A 87 16.44 -30.32 37.59
C GLY A 87 17.93 -30.10 37.81
N ALA A 88 18.45 -28.92 37.43
CA ALA A 88 19.83 -28.52 37.72
C ALA A 88 20.08 -28.45 39.22
N GLN A 89 19.21 -27.81 40.01
CA GLN A 89 19.35 -27.76 41.48
C GLN A 89 19.36 -29.14 42.15
N VAL A 90 18.56 -30.09 41.67
CA VAL A 90 18.54 -31.47 42.21
C VAL A 90 19.80 -32.25 41.82
N LEU A 91 20.34 -32.00 40.63
CA LEU A 91 21.50 -32.74 40.10
C LEU A 91 22.85 -32.11 40.51
N CYS A 92 22.84 -30.80 40.81
CA CYS A 92 23.94 -29.99 41.31
C CYS A 92 23.88 -29.84 42.84
N ASP A 93 23.84 -30.95 43.58
CA ASP A 93 23.99 -30.99 45.05
C ASP A 93 25.44 -30.65 45.50
N ASP A 94 26.28 -30.16 44.58
CA ASP A 94 27.65 -29.71 44.82
C ASP A 94 27.64 -28.19 45.05
N PRO A 95 28.00 -27.70 46.25
CA PRO A 95 27.82 -26.29 46.66
C PRO A 95 28.49 -25.27 45.72
N ASP A 96 29.58 -25.64 45.04
CA ASP A 96 30.30 -24.75 44.12
C ASP A 96 29.53 -24.50 42.81
N THR A 97 28.66 -25.43 42.41
CA THR A 97 27.85 -25.30 41.17
C THR A 97 26.61 -24.43 41.37
N VAL A 98 26.10 -24.36 42.61
CA VAL A 98 24.92 -23.56 42.97
C VAL A 98 25.24 -22.06 42.95
N GLU A 99 26.43 -21.64 43.39
CA GLU A 99 26.89 -20.24 43.31
C GLU A 99 27.01 -19.76 41.85
N SER A 100 27.52 -20.60 40.96
CA SER A 100 27.69 -20.27 39.53
C SER A 100 26.34 -20.11 38.79
N LEU A 101 25.35 -20.93 39.14
CA LEU A 101 23.99 -20.81 38.57
C LEU A 101 23.22 -19.60 39.13
N LEU A 102 23.37 -19.28 40.41
CA LEU A 102 22.82 -18.06 41.01
C LEU A 102 23.41 -16.79 40.36
N ALA A 103 24.69 -16.80 40.01
CA ALA A 103 25.31 -15.69 39.28
C ALA A 103 24.74 -15.53 37.85
N LEU A 104 24.35 -16.63 37.20
CA LEU A 104 23.77 -16.62 35.86
C LEU A 104 22.30 -16.13 35.85
N ASP A 105 21.51 -16.47 36.88
CA ASP A 105 20.14 -15.96 37.05
C ASP A 105 20.11 -14.45 37.36
N ASN A 106 21.09 -13.94 38.11
CA ASN A 106 21.24 -12.49 38.29
C ASN A 106 21.58 -11.77 36.98
N HIS A 107 22.22 -12.45 36.02
CA HIS A 107 22.58 -11.87 34.72
C HIS A 107 21.40 -11.85 33.73
N SER A 108 20.40 -12.73 33.88
CA SER A 108 19.16 -12.69 33.10
C SER A 108 18.17 -11.63 33.64
N GLN A 109 18.26 -11.30 34.94
CA GLN A 109 17.50 -10.23 35.58
C GLN A 109 18.12 -8.83 35.44
N GLN A 110 19.37 -8.72 34.95
CA GLN A 110 19.97 -7.44 34.58
C GLN A 110 19.28 -6.88 33.34
N ARG A 111 18.15 -6.24 33.60
CA ARG A 111 17.58 -5.11 32.86
C ARG A 111 17.68 -5.25 31.33
N VAL A 112 16.54 -5.60 30.75
CA VAL A 112 15.97 -4.73 29.71
C VAL A 112 15.96 -3.32 30.30
N VAL A 113 17.08 -2.61 30.14
CA VAL A 113 17.09 -1.15 30.27
C VAL A 113 16.07 -0.73 29.24
N ALA A 114 14.98 -0.14 29.72
CA ALA A 114 14.09 0.64 28.91
C ALA A 114 14.96 1.75 28.30
N GLU A 115 15.59 1.42 27.17
CA GLU A 115 16.11 2.39 26.23
C GLU A 115 14.91 3.27 25.90
N GLN A 116 15.01 4.54 26.28
CA GLN A 116 13.95 5.53 26.17
C GLN A 116 13.20 5.33 24.86
N GLU A 117 11.90 5.00 24.94
CA GLU A 117 11.05 4.91 23.77
C GLU A 117 11.22 6.20 22.95
N PRO A 118 11.79 6.15 21.74
CA PRO A 118 11.64 7.27 20.84
C PRO A 118 10.15 7.31 20.54
N GLN A 119 9.46 8.33 21.06
CA GLN A 119 8.05 8.67 20.81
C GLN A 119 7.54 8.00 19.54
N VAL A 120 6.94 6.81 19.69
CA VAL A 120 6.52 6.00 18.54
C VAL A 120 5.28 6.68 17.97
N MET A 121 5.51 7.68 17.13
CA MET A 121 4.51 8.13 16.18
C MET A 121 4.15 6.90 15.35
N VAL A 122 2.99 6.31 15.62
CA VAL A 122 2.40 5.27 14.78
C VAL A 122 2.12 5.91 13.43
N ARG A 123 3.09 5.81 12.53
CA ARG A 123 2.94 6.24 11.13
C ARG A 123 2.36 5.05 10.37
N PRO A 124 1.39 5.28 9.46
CA PRO A 124 0.96 4.22 8.54
C PRO A 124 2.18 3.65 7.80
N PRO A 125 2.15 2.36 7.42
CA PRO A 125 3.25 1.73 6.72
C PRO A 125 3.61 2.57 5.49
N MET A 126 4.84 3.08 5.46
CA MET A 126 5.37 3.80 4.31
C MET A 126 5.84 2.77 3.29
N ASP A 127 5.21 2.75 2.11
CA ASP A 127 5.59 1.89 0.98
C ASP A 127 6.89 2.33 0.29
N TYR A 128 7.63 3.29 0.85
CA TYR A 128 8.86 3.82 0.30
C TYR A 128 9.96 3.90 1.37
N ALA A 129 11.18 3.53 0.97
CA ALA A 129 12.36 3.71 1.81
C ALA A 129 12.68 5.21 1.96
N PRO A 130 12.84 5.74 3.19
CA PRO A 130 13.23 7.12 3.38
C PRO A 130 14.63 7.37 2.81
N LYS A 131 14.78 8.43 2.01
CA LYS A 131 16.08 8.86 1.49
C LYS A 131 16.89 9.41 2.67
N SER A 132 17.94 8.71 3.09
CA SER A 132 18.87 9.27 4.07
C SER A 132 19.71 10.35 3.39
N GLU A 133 19.94 11.49 4.05
CA GLU A 133 20.71 12.60 3.47
C GLU A 133 22.17 12.22 3.16
N SER A 134 22.65 11.12 3.75
CA SER A 134 23.99 10.57 3.55
C SER A 134 24.05 9.37 2.61
N ALA A 135 22.92 8.84 2.12
CA ALA A 135 22.91 7.78 1.12
C ALA A 135 23.03 8.41 -0.27
N ASP A 136 24.19 8.19 -0.88
CA ASP A 136 24.39 8.39 -2.31
C ASP A 136 23.19 7.84 -3.09
N HIS A 137 22.69 8.68 -3.99
CA HIS A 137 21.70 8.45 -5.03
C HIS A 137 21.15 7.01 -5.11
N GLY A 138 19.86 6.88 -4.77
CA GLY A 138 19.18 5.58 -4.74
C GLY A 138 19.25 4.82 -6.07
N THR A 139 18.96 3.53 -6.05
CA THR A 139 19.13 2.59 -7.17
C THR A 139 18.33 2.92 -8.44
N LEU A 140 17.41 3.89 -8.35
CA LEU A 140 16.59 4.40 -9.46
C LEU A 140 16.95 5.84 -9.85
N ASP A 141 18.02 6.43 -9.29
CA ASP A 141 18.52 7.74 -9.68
C ASP A 141 19.22 7.63 -11.04
N GLU A 142 19.05 8.61 -11.92
CA GLU A 142 19.59 8.58 -13.30
C GLU A 142 21.12 8.52 -13.35
N ARG A 143 21.79 8.79 -12.23
CA ARG A 143 23.25 8.72 -12.06
C ARG A 143 23.72 7.40 -11.47
N TYR A 144 22.81 6.50 -11.12
CA TYR A 144 23.17 5.20 -10.57
C TYR A 144 24.00 4.41 -11.60
N GLY A 145 25.28 4.21 -11.31
CA GLY A 145 26.23 3.53 -12.19
C GLY A 145 26.94 4.43 -13.21
N LEU A 146 26.75 5.75 -13.18
CA LEU A 146 27.52 6.68 -14.02
C LEU A 146 28.72 7.23 -13.23
N ARG A 147 29.93 6.99 -13.74
CA ARG A 147 31.18 7.59 -13.23
C ARG A 147 31.46 8.85 -14.06
N GLU A 148 31.77 9.97 -13.41
CA GLU A 148 31.87 11.31 -14.02
C GLU A 148 33.16 11.56 -14.83
N ASP A 149 33.94 10.53 -15.13
CA ASP A 149 35.19 10.58 -15.89
C ASP A 149 35.09 9.90 -17.27
N GLN A 150 34.79 10.74 -18.28
CA GLN A 150 35.26 10.72 -19.70
C GLN A 150 35.32 9.38 -20.48
N GLU A 151 34.59 9.29 -21.60
CA GLU A 151 35.18 9.17 -22.96
C GLU A 151 34.10 8.93 -24.03
N THR A 152 34.24 9.60 -25.18
CA THR A 152 33.43 9.44 -26.38
C THR A 152 33.65 8.04 -26.97
N VAL A 153 32.73 7.11 -26.71
CA VAL A 153 32.73 5.80 -27.36
C VAL A 153 31.99 5.89 -28.68
N ASP A 154 32.76 5.73 -29.78
CA ASP A 154 32.28 5.57 -31.15
C ASP A 154 31.23 4.44 -31.21
N ARG A 155 30.03 4.75 -31.69
CA ARG A 155 28.89 3.82 -31.64
C ARG A 155 28.88 2.96 -32.89
N PRO A 156 29.04 1.63 -32.82
CA PRO A 156 28.67 0.80 -33.95
C PRO A 156 27.15 0.87 -34.14
N GLN A 157 26.73 1.31 -35.33
CA GLN A 157 25.34 1.39 -35.74
C GLN A 157 24.79 -0.04 -35.89
N TYR A 158 23.94 -0.47 -34.94
CA TYR A 158 23.25 -1.74 -35.06
C TYR A 158 22.01 -1.59 -35.95
N ASP A 159 22.08 -2.21 -37.12
CA ASP A 159 20.93 -2.49 -37.98
C ASP A 159 20.03 -3.54 -37.29
N ILE A 160 18.86 -3.11 -36.82
CA ILE A 160 17.84 -4.00 -36.28
C ILE A 160 16.85 -4.29 -37.43
N PRO A 161 16.65 -5.54 -37.86
CA PRO A 161 15.62 -5.84 -38.84
C PRO A 161 14.23 -5.67 -38.20
N VAL A 162 13.54 -4.60 -38.60
CA VAL A 162 12.12 -4.41 -38.26
C VAL A 162 11.27 -5.33 -39.13
N LYS A 163 10.62 -6.31 -38.50
CA LYS A 163 9.60 -7.12 -39.14
C LYS A 163 8.35 -6.24 -39.33
N PRO A 164 7.84 -6.05 -40.56
CA PRO A 164 6.64 -5.24 -40.77
C PRO A 164 5.45 -5.97 -40.15
N GLY A 165 4.88 -5.38 -39.10
CA GLY A 165 3.56 -5.75 -38.61
C GLY A 165 2.55 -5.39 -39.70
N GLY A 166 1.90 -6.43 -40.26
CA GLY A 166 0.89 -6.28 -41.29
C GLY A 166 -0.30 -5.47 -40.79
N LEU A 167 -0.75 -4.54 -41.62
CA LEU A 167 -2.05 -3.89 -41.50
C LEU A 167 -3.15 -4.90 -41.82
N SER A 168 -4.20 -4.90 -41.02
CA SER A 168 -5.57 -5.26 -41.41
C SER A 168 -6.51 -4.31 -40.68
#